data_AF-A0A7S1XQL8-F1
#
_entry.id   AF-A0A7S1XQL8-F1
#
_cell.length_a   1.000
_cell.length_b   1.000
_cell.length_c   1.000
_cell.angle_alpha   90.00
_cell.angle_beta   90.00
_cell.angle_gamma   90.00
#
_symmetry.space_group_name_H-M   'P 1'
#
loop_
_entity.id
_entity.type
_entity.pdbx_description
1 polymer ?
#
loop_
_entity_poly.entity_id
_entity_poly.type
_entity_poly.pdbx_seq_one_letter_code
_entity_poly.pdbx_strand_id
1 'polypeptide(L)'
;YNPFMGNLDPAFYSLRAGEVYRWLEEHPVPTVAVPTVKTEEEEEEEHEESDRDDMDEDEEGKERAPPNEDLYAAMREVKHRQLELFQSAATFATLLDSGSDSLVKMLRSTTKTDVEEALAFFRVARHFRLPCAGRGLRASLGLIWHTEDSVRDAAVEAFLDIYVQTADGEAEPAPAA
;
A
#
# COMPACT_ATOMS: atom_id res chain seq x y z
N TYR A 1 -3.34 8.52 6.22
CA TYR A 1 -4.13 7.33 5.87
C TYR A 1 -3.27 6.10 6.15
N ASN A 2 -3.70 5.21 7.04
CA ASN A 2 -2.95 3.98 7.35
C ASN A 2 -3.41 2.87 6.39
N PRO A 3 -2.56 2.45 5.44
CA PRO A 3 -2.94 1.50 4.39
C PRO A 3 -3.07 0.07 4.91
N PHE A 4 -2.59 -0.23 6.13
CA PHE A 4 -2.76 -1.53 6.78
C PHE A 4 -4.12 -1.72 7.46
N MET A 5 -5.04 -0.75 7.38
CA MET A 5 -6.36 -0.90 7.97
C MET A 5 -7.20 -1.92 7.17
N GLY A 6 -7.21 -3.15 7.68
CA GLY A 6 -8.20 -4.18 7.33
C GLY A 6 -7.85 -5.11 6.17
N ASN A 7 -6.77 -4.87 5.43
CA ASN A 7 -6.39 -5.75 4.33
C ASN A 7 -4.87 -5.92 4.19
N LEU A 8 -4.37 -7.13 4.37
CA LEU A 8 -2.98 -7.54 4.14
C LEU A 8 -2.84 -8.45 2.91
N ASP A 9 -3.81 -8.43 1.99
CA ASP A 9 -3.74 -9.21 0.76
C ASP A 9 -2.63 -8.68 -0.18
N PRO A 10 -1.57 -9.48 -0.48
CA PRO A 10 -0.49 -9.06 -1.37
C PRO A 10 -0.97 -8.75 -2.79
N ALA A 11 -2.07 -9.36 -3.26
CA ALA A 11 -2.63 -9.05 -4.57
C ALA A 11 -3.18 -7.61 -4.64
N PHE A 12 -3.77 -7.13 -3.56
CA PHE A 12 -4.28 -5.76 -3.47
C PHE A 12 -3.14 -4.73 -3.56
N TYR A 13 -2.06 -4.93 -2.79
CA TYR A 13 -0.93 -4.01 -2.77
C TYR A 13 -0.14 -3.99 -4.08
N SER A 14 0.05 -5.15 -4.71
CA SER A 14 0.74 -5.23 -6.00
C SER A 14 -0.02 -4.51 -7.12
N LEU A 15 -1.36 -4.64 -7.15
CA LEU A 15 -2.20 -3.90 -8.09
C LEU A 15 -2.07 -2.38 -7.87
N ARG A 16 -2.22 -1.92 -6.61
CA ARG A 16 -2.09 -0.50 -6.26
C ARG A 16 -0.70 0.06 -6.54
N ALA A 17 0.36 -0.72 -6.30
CA ALA A 17 1.72 -0.35 -6.67
C ALA A 17 1.86 -0.16 -8.19
N GLY A 18 1.25 -1.05 -8.99
CA GLY A 18 1.23 -0.93 -10.45
C GLY A 18 0.50 0.31 -10.96
N GLU A 19 -0.62 0.68 -10.33
CA GLU A 19 -1.36 1.93 -10.64
C GLU A 19 -0.50 3.17 -10.36
N VAL A 20 0.19 3.20 -9.22
CA VAL A 20 1.07 4.32 -8.86
C VAL A 20 2.29 4.37 -9.78
N TYR A 21 2.85 3.22 -10.15
CA TYR A 21 3.97 3.13 -11.09
C TYR A 21 3.59 3.70 -12.46
N ARG A 22 2.43 3.31 -13.00
CA ARG A 22 1.91 3.85 -14.26
C ARG A 22 1.72 5.36 -14.20
N TRP A 23 1.18 5.87 -13.09
CA TRP A 23 1.04 7.31 -12.89
C TRP A 23 2.40 8.04 -12.91
N LEU A 24 3.43 7.43 -12.33
CA LEU A 24 4.79 7.98 -12.33
C LEU A 24 5.47 7.92 -13.71
N GLU A 25 5.13 6.94 -14.55
CA GLU A 25 5.58 6.86 -15.95
C GLU A 25 4.91 7.91 -16.84
N GLU A 26 3.60 8.14 -16.64
CA GLU A 26 2.82 9.14 -17.38
C GLU A 26 3.23 10.59 -17.04
N HIS A 27 3.87 10.80 -15.90
CA HIS A 27 4.36 12.11 -15.43
C HIS A 27 5.89 12.07 -15.25
N PRO A 28 6.66 11.97 -16.35
CA PRO A 28 8.12 12.05 -16.27
C PRO A 28 8.52 13.42 -15.73
N VAL A 29 9.61 13.46 -14.96
CA VAL A 29 10.20 14.72 -14.47
C VAL A 29 10.42 15.62 -15.68
N PRO A 30 9.99 16.90 -15.66
CA PRO A 30 10.46 17.87 -16.63
C PRO A 30 11.97 17.84 -16.50
N THR A 31 12.64 17.27 -17.50
CA THR A 31 14.08 17.13 -17.48
C THR A 31 14.61 18.56 -17.48
N VAL A 32 14.94 19.07 -16.29
CA VAL A 32 15.81 20.22 -16.17
C VAL A 32 17.07 19.76 -16.86
N ALA A 33 17.28 20.28 -18.08
CA ALA A 33 18.53 20.16 -18.78
C ALA A 33 19.58 20.60 -17.77
N VAL A 34 20.33 19.63 -17.21
CA VAL A 34 21.50 19.93 -16.41
C VAL A 34 22.37 20.74 -17.35
N PRO A 35 22.57 22.05 -17.13
CA PRO A 35 23.49 22.79 -17.95
C PRO A 35 24.84 22.18 -17.60
N THR A 36 25.43 21.43 -18.53
CA THR A 36 26.85 21.14 -18.52
C THR A 36 27.54 22.48 -18.47
N VAL A 37 27.98 22.90 -17.28
CA VAL A 37 28.83 24.05 -17.06
C VAL A 37 30.11 23.79 -17.85
N LYS A 38 30.17 24.34 -19.06
CA LYS A 38 31.42 24.62 -19.74
C LYS A 38 31.87 25.99 -19.24
N THR A 39 32.83 25.97 -18.33
CA THR A 39 33.80 27.05 -18.17
C THR A 39 34.41 27.36 -19.53
N GLU A 40 34.28 28.60 -19.98
CA GLU A 40 35.27 29.31 -20.79
C GLU A 40 34.91 30.82 -20.78
N GLU A 41 35.97 31.61 -20.72
CA GLU A 41 36.07 33.02 -20.34
C GLU A 41 35.75 33.98 -21.51
N GLU A 42 35.40 35.22 -21.15
CA GLU A 42 35.63 36.52 -21.83
C GLU A 42 35.26 36.71 -23.32
N GLU A 43 34.40 37.70 -23.61
CA GLU A 43 34.80 38.97 -24.25
C GLU A 43 33.60 39.95 -24.33
N GLU A 44 33.88 41.21 -24.03
CA GLU A 44 33.00 42.39 -24.08
C GLU A 44 32.76 42.84 -25.52
N GLU A 45 31.58 43.41 -25.83
CA GLU A 45 31.47 44.51 -26.81
C GLU A 45 30.15 45.28 -26.64
N GLU A 46 30.27 46.59 -26.36
CA GLU A 46 29.20 47.60 -26.36
C GLU A 46 28.79 47.97 -27.80
N HIS A 47 27.50 48.29 -28.04
CA HIS A 47 27.13 49.47 -28.84
C HIS A 47 25.62 49.81 -28.78
N GLU A 48 25.37 51.03 -28.30
CA GLU A 48 24.46 52.10 -28.74
C GLU A 48 22.93 51.94 -28.99
N GLU A 49 22.26 53.02 -28.58
CA GLU A 49 20.83 53.34 -28.58
C GLU A 49 20.15 53.34 -29.96
N SER A 50 18.85 53.00 -29.97
CA SER A 50 17.90 53.57 -30.94
C SER A 50 16.47 53.54 -30.38
N ASP A 51 15.96 54.72 -30.01
CA ASP A 51 14.55 55.04 -29.84
C ASP A 51 13.70 54.59 -31.04
N ARG A 52 12.54 53.94 -30.78
CA ARG A 52 11.27 54.12 -31.53
C ARG A 52 10.08 53.75 -30.63
N ASP A 53 9.24 54.74 -30.36
CA ASP A 53 7.84 54.59 -29.95
C ASP A 53 7.03 53.81 -30.99
N ASP A 54 6.10 52.94 -30.56
CA ASP A 54 4.74 52.87 -31.13
C ASP A 54 3.80 52.02 -30.27
N MET A 55 2.56 52.51 -30.15
CA MET A 55 1.44 51.93 -29.41
C MET A 55 0.73 50.80 -30.18
N ASP A 56 -0.03 50.03 -29.41
CA ASP A 56 -1.37 49.46 -29.70
C ASP A 56 -1.53 47.94 -29.59
N GLU A 57 -2.43 47.62 -28.64
CA GLU A 57 -3.43 46.57 -28.57
C GLU A 57 -3.21 45.27 -29.37
N ASP A 58 -3.13 44.14 -28.65
CA ASP A 58 -3.91 42.96 -29.05
C ASP A 58 -4.21 42.01 -27.88
N GLU A 59 -5.40 41.43 -27.98
CA GLU A 59 -6.21 40.70 -27.03
C GLU A 59 -5.65 39.35 -26.51
N GLU A 60 -6.13 39.01 -25.31
CA GLU A 60 -6.47 37.65 -24.86
C GLU A 60 -5.41 36.55 -24.94
N GLY A 61 -4.25 36.81 -24.34
CA GLY A 61 -3.44 35.75 -23.75
C GLY A 61 -4.05 35.28 -22.42
N LYS A 62 -4.99 34.33 -22.44
CA LYS A 62 -5.29 33.51 -21.25
C LYS A 62 -4.04 32.68 -20.96
N GLU A 63 -3.05 33.29 -20.30
CA GLU A 63 -1.93 32.61 -19.70
C GLU A 63 -2.50 31.56 -18.75
N ARG A 64 -2.55 30.34 -19.25
CA ARG A 64 -2.70 29.16 -18.41
C ARG A 64 -1.45 29.15 -17.56
N ALA A 65 -1.56 29.73 -16.36
CA ALA A 65 -0.49 29.75 -15.37
C ALA A 65 0.22 28.40 -15.39
N PRO A 66 1.57 28.37 -15.45
CA PRO A 66 2.30 27.12 -15.45
C PRO A 66 1.82 26.30 -14.24
N PRO A 67 1.56 24.99 -14.42
CA PRO A 67 1.18 24.15 -13.30
C PRO A 67 2.28 24.31 -12.25
N ASN A 68 1.92 24.87 -11.08
CA ASN A 68 2.84 25.17 -9.99
C ASN A 68 3.80 23.97 -9.78
N GLU A 69 5.05 24.12 -10.21
CA GLU A 69 6.04 23.04 -10.28
C GLU A 69 6.25 22.42 -8.89
N ASP A 70 6.14 23.24 -7.84
CA ASP A 70 6.23 22.82 -6.44
C ASP A 70 5.09 21.86 -6.06
N LEU A 71 3.86 22.09 -6.55
CA LEU A 71 2.72 21.19 -6.32
C LEU A 71 2.91 19.85 -7.03
N TYR A 72 3.49 19.85 -8.24
CA TYR A 72 3.78 18.63 -8.99
C TYR A 72 4.91 17.83 -8.36
N ALA A 73 5.98 18.49 -7.92
CA ALA A 73 7.09 17.86 -7.22
C ALA A 73 6.63 17.23 -5.89
N ALA A 74 5.85 17.97 -5.09
CA ALA A 74 5.28 17.45 -3.84
C ALA A 74 4.34 16.27 -4.09
N MET A 75 3.48 16.33 -5.11
CA MET A 75 2.59 15.21 -5.45
C MET A 75 3.37 13.97 -5.89
N ARG A 76 4.47 14.15 -6.64
CA ARG A 76 5.36 13.07 -7.06
C ARG A 76 6.08 12.42 -5.88
N GLU A 77 6.56 13.21 -4.92
CA GLU A 77 7.18 12.69 -3.69
C GLU A 77 6.18 11.86 -2.87
N VAL A 78 4.94 12.32 -2.74
CA VAL A 78 3.87 11.56 -2.09
C VAL A 78 3.61 10.24 -2.82
N LYS A 79 3.62 10.24 -4.16
CA LYS A 79 3.41 9.03 -4.98
C LYS A 79 4.56 8.04 -4.85
N HIS A 80 5.81 8.50 -4.81
CA HIS A 80 6.97 7.64 -4.52
C HIS A 80 6.86 7.00 -3.15
N ARG A 81 6.54 7.78 -2.11
CA ARG A 81 6.32 7.23 -0.76
C ARG A 81 5.17 6.21 -0.73
N GLN A 82 4.09 6.45 -1.48
CA GLN A 82 2.99 5.48 -1.60
C GLN A 82 3.45 4.17 -2.23
N LEU A 83 4.27 4.25 -3.28
CA LEU A 83 4.79 3.08 -3.98
C LEU A 83 5.73 2.25 -3.09
N GLU A 84 6.70 2.89 -2.43
CA GLU A 84 7.61 2.23 -1.49
C GLU A 84 6.83 1.53 -0.39
N LEU A 85 5.78 2.18 0.10
CA LEU A 85 4.95 1.64 1.15
C LEU A 85 4.14 0.42 0.66
N PHE A 86 3.52 0.49 -0.52
CA PHE A 86 2.80 -0.67 -1.09
C PHE A 86 3.74 -1.85 -1.36
N GLN A 87 4.96 -1.61 -1.83
CA GLN A 87 5.97 -2.65 -2.02
C GLN A 87 6.40 -3.27 -0.68
N SER A 88 6.64 -2.45 0.34
CA SER A 88 6.97 -2.90 1.68
C SER A 88 5.82 -3.73 2.29
N ALA A 89 4.58 -3.27 2.14
CA ALA A 89 3.38 -3.98 2.60
C ALA A 89 3.20 -5.34 1.92
N ALA A 90 3.37 -5.41 0.60
CA ALA A 90 3.32 -6.67 -0.14
C ALA A 90 4.42 -7.63 0.34
N THR A 91 5.65 -7.12 0.53
CA THR A 91 6.77 -7.92 1.03
C THR A 91 6.49 -8.45 2.43
N PHE A 92 5.99 -7.59 3.34
CA PHE A 92 5.59 -7.98 4.69
C PHE A 92 4.53 -9.08 4.69
N ALA A 93 3.48 -8.96 3.87
CA ALA A 93 2.44 -9.97 3.75
C ALA A 93 3.00 -11.32 3.25
N THR A 94 3.89 -11.31 2.26
CA THR A 94 4.54 -12.54 1.77
C THR A 94 5.47 -13.17 2.80
N LEU A 95 6.20 -12.36 3.57
CA LEU A 95 7.05 -12.84 4.66
C LEU A 95 6.20 -13.51 5.74
N LEU A 96 5.06 -12.92 6.08
CA LEU A 96 4.13 -13.49 7.05
C LEU A 96 3.51 -14.81 6.56
N ASP A 97 3.18 -14.92 5.27
CA ASP A 97 2.71 -16.18 4.67
C ASP A 97 3.80 -17.26 4.62
N SER A 98 5.08 -16.89 4.49
CA SER A 98 6.20 -17.83 4.52
C SER A 98 6.34 -18.59 5.85
N GLY A 99 5.93 -17.96 6.96
CA GLY A 99 5.90 -18.57 8.29
C GLY A 99 4.68 -19.46 8.56
N SER A 100 3.71 -19.49 7.63
CA SER A 100 2.42 -20.16 7.85
C SER A 100 2.53 -21.66 8.14
N ASP A 101 3.46 -22.37 7.49
CA ASP A 101 3.63 -23.81 7.71
C ASP A 101 4.11 -24.12 9.13
N SER A 102 4.92 -23.25 9.73
CA SER A 102 5.35 -23.38 11.13
C SER A 102 4.20 -23.14 12.09
N LEU A 103 3.34 -22.16 11.80
CA LEU A 103 2.14 -21.88 12.60
C LEU A 103 1.10 -23.01 12.50
N VAL A 104 0.94 -23.62 11.32
CA VAL A 104 0.11 -24.82 11.16
C VAL A 104 0.68 -26.01 11.94
N LYS A 105 2.01 -26.14 12.05
CA LYS A 105 2.63 -27.16 12.90
C LYS A 105 2.37 -26.89 14.38
N MET A 106 2.36 -25.62 14.83
CA MET A 106 2.01 -25.27 16.21
C MET A 106 0.60 -25.71 16.59
N LEU A 107 -0.37 -25.71 15.65
CA LEU A 107 -1.72 -26.27 15.89
C LEU A 107 -1.72 -27.77 16.20
N ARG A 108 -0.62 -28.48 15.91
CA ARG A 108 -0.44 -29.90 16.22
C ARG A 108 0.58 -30.13 17.35
N SER A 109 1.01 -29.07 18.02
CA SER A 109 1.91 -29.15 19.17
C SER A 109 1.23 -29.89 20.32
N THR A 110 2.01 -30.60 21.13
CA THR A 110 1.55 -31.19 22.39
C THR A 110 1.34 -30.14 23.48
N THR A 111 1.91 -28.95 23.30
CA THR A 111 1.78 -27.83 24.23
C THR A 111 0.51 -27.06 23.92
N LYS A 112 -0.46 -27.06 24.84
CA LYS A 112 -1.73 -26.35 24.66
C LYS A 112 -1.58 -24.86 24.31
N THR A 113 -0.63 -24.18 24.94
CA THR A 113 -0.39 -22.74 24.73
C THR A 113 0.04 -22.44 23.30
N ASP A 114 0.84 -23.30 22.68
CA ASP A 114 1.23 -23.13 21.28
C ASP A 114 0.02 -23.22 20.34
N VAL A 115 -0.94 -24.10 20.67
CA VAL A 115 -2.17 -24.29 19.89
C VAL A 115 -3.11 -23.10 20.05
N GLU A 116 -3.30 -22.62 21.27
CA GLU A 116 -4.13 -21.44 21.59
C GLU A 116 -3.59 -20.17 20.91
N GLU A 117 -2.27 -19.93 20.97
CA GLU A 117 -1.63 -18.78 20.33
C GLU A 117 -1.66 -18.88 18.79
N ALA A 118 -1.47 -20.08 18.23
CA ALA A 118 -1.62 -20.28 16.79
C ALA A 118 -3.07 -20.01 16.32
N LEU A 119 -4.07 -20.45 17.09
CA LEU A 119 -5.48 -20.16 16.83
C LEU A 119 -5.77 -18.66 16.88
N ALA A 120 -5.29 -17.97 17.91
CA ALA A 120 -5.43 -16.52 18.04
C ALA A 120 -4.80 -15.79 16.85
N PHE A 121 -3.60 -16.21 16.42
CA PHE A 121 -2.97 -15.68 15.22
C PHE A 121 -3.86 -15.86 13.98
N PHE A 122 -4.39 -17.06 13.73
CA PHE A 122 -5.19 -17.32 12.53
C PHE A 122 -6.53 -16.57 12.52
N ARG A 123 -7.11 -16.28 13.69
CA ARG A 123 -8.28 -15.37 13.82
C ARG A 123 -7.93 -13.97 13.34
N VAL A 124 -6.86 -13.38 13.89
CA VAL A 124 -6.41 -12.04 13.51
C VAL A 124 -6.00 -12.01 12.04
N ALA A 125 -5.28 -13.02 11.57
CA ALA A 125 -4.85 -13.12 10.18
C ALA A 125 -6.02 -13.16 9.20
N ARG A 126 -7.17 -13.73 9.61
CA ARG A 126 -8.39 -13.74 8.82
C ARG A 126 -9.03 -12.36 8.74
N HIS A 127 -9.05 -11.61 9.83
CA HIS A 127 -9.51 -10.21 9.84
C HIS A 127 -8.71 -9.34 8.87
N PHE A 128 -7.40 -9.59 8.75
CA PHE A 128 -6.55 -8.94 7.76
C PHE A 128 -6.53 -9.61 6.38
N ARG A 129 -7.40 -10.59 6.11
CA ARG A 129 -7.51 -11.30 4.81
C ARG A 129 -6.20 -11.91 4.30
N LEU A 130 -5.31 -12.32 5.21
CA LEU A 130 -4.09 -13.02 4.81
C LEU A 130 -4.41 -14.39 4.20
N PRO A 131 -3.72 -14.78 3.11
CA PRO A 131 -3.96 -16.08 2.46
C PRO A 131 -3.63 -17.28 3.37
N CYS A 132 -2.65 -17.13 4.27
CA CYS A 132 -2.31 -18.17 5.26
C CYS A 132 -3.45 -18.52 6.21
N ALA A 133 -4.34 -17.57 6.51
CA ALA A 133 -5.39 -17.73 7.50
C ALA A 133 -6.35 -18.88 7.14
N GLY A 134 -6.70 -19.01 5.85
CA GLY A 134 -7.58 -20.07 5.38
C GLY A 134 -6.98 -21.48 5.57
N ARG A 135 -5.66 -21.63 5.44
CA ARG A 135 -4.98 -22.92 5.68
C ARG A 135 -4.99 -23.28 7.17
N GLY A 136 -4.62 -22.35 8.04
CA GLY A 136 -4.63 -22.54 9.49
C GLY A 136 -6.02 -22.84 10.04
N LEU A 137 -7.05 -22.14 9.55
CA LEU A 137 -8.43 -22.35 9.99
C LEU A 137 -9.02 -23.69 9.55
N ARG A 138 -8.69 -24.17 8.35
CA ARG A 138 -9.10 -25.53 7.95
C ARG A 138 -8.42 -26.59 8.81
N ALA A 139 -7.14 -26.37 9.15
CA ALA A 139 -6.41 -27.27 10.05
C ALA A 139 -6.99 -27.25 11.47
N SER A 140 -7.45 -26.10 11.96
CA SER A 140 -8.04 -25.99 13.30
C SER A 140 -9.42 -26.64 13.44
N LEU A 141 -10.18 -26.86 12.36
CA LEU A 141 -11.46 -27.58 12.43
C LEU A 141 -11.32 -28.99 13.02
N GLY A 142 -10.16 -29.63 12.83
CA GLY A 142 -9.87 -30.93 13.44
C GLY A 142 -9.74 -30.87 14.97
N LEU A 143 -9.41 -29.70 15.52
CA LEU A 143 -9.23 -29.49 16.97
C LEU A 143 -10.55 -29.47 17.75
N ILE A 144 -11.69 -29.40 17.07
CA ILE A 144 -13.01 -29.54 17.70
C ILE A 144 -13.16 -30.92 18.36
N TRP A 145 -12.39 -31.91 17.93
CA TRP A 145 -12.39 -33.27 18.50
C TRP A 145 -11.24 -33.51 19.49
N HIS A 146 -10.52 -32.46 19.91
CA HIS A 146 -9.38 -32.58 20.81
C HIS A 146 -9.82 -33.00 22.22
N THR A 147 -8.96 -33.77 22.91
CA THR A 147 -9.26 -34.29 24.26
C THR A 147 -9.37 -33.18 25.31
N GLU A 148 -8.58 -32.12 25.15
CA GLU A 148 -8.57 -30.95 26.03
C GLU A 148 -9.72 -29.99 25.74
N ASP A 149 -10.47 -29.64 26.78
CA ASP A 149 -11.62 -28.73 26.69
C ASP A 149 -11.22 -27.32 26.24
N SER A 150 -10.10 -26.78 26.74
CA SER A 150 -9.66 -25.41 26.40
C SER A 150 -9.34 -25.24 24.91
N VAL A 151 -8.72 -26.25 24.31
CA VAL A 151 -8.37 -26.25 22.88
C VAL A 151 -9.63 -26.34 22.01
N ARG A 152 -10.63 -27.13 22.43
CA ARG A 152 -11.91 -27.21 21.73
C ARG A 152 -12.65 -25.88 21.80
N ASP A 153 -12.75 -25.28 22.97
CA ASP A 153 -13.46 -24.01 23.17
C ASP A 153 -12.82 -22.91 22.33
N ALA A 154 -11.49 -22.79 22.32
CA ALA A 154 -10.77 -21.84 21.47
C ALA A 154 -10.98 -22.09 19.97
N ALA A 155 -11.02 -23.35 19.54
CA ALA A 155 -11.27 -23.69 18.14
C ALA A 155 -12.72 -23.37 17.70
N VAL A 156 -13.70 -23.60 18.59
CA VAL A 156 -15.10 -23.24 18.37
C VAL A 156 -15.28 -21.72 18.35
N GLU A 157 -14.67 -20.98 19.28
CA GLU A 157 -14.72 -19.53 19.30
C GLU A 157 -14.12 -18.94 18.01
N ALA A 158 -12.96 -19.43 17.57
CA ALA A 158 -12.35 -19.03 16.31
C ALA A 158 -13.27 -19.30 15.11
N PHE A 159 -13.98 -20.42 15.11
CA PHE A 159 -14.94 -20.76 14.05
C PHE A 159 -16.15 -19.83 14.06
N LEU A 160 -16.72 -19.57 15.24
CA LEU A 160 -17.89 -18.69 15.40
C LEU A 160 -17.56 -17.25 14.97
N ASP A 161 -16.44 -16.71 15.43
CA ASP A 161 -15.95 -15.36 15.10
C ASP A 161 -15.81 -15.17 13.58
N ILE A 162 -15.28 -16.17 12.88
CA ILE A 162 -14.94 -16.04 11.46
C ILE A 162 -16.10 -16.37 10.53
N TYR A 163 -16.89 -17.41 10.84
CA TYR A 163 -17.89 -17.96 9.91
C TYR A 163 -19.32 -17.68 10.30
N VAL A 164 -19.59 -17.58 11.60
CA VAL A 164 -20.95 -17.38 12.09
C VAL A 164 -21.23 -15.90 12.31
N GLN A 165 -20.19 -15.08 12.53
CA GLN A 165 -20.27 -13.63 12.78
C GLN A 165 -21.54 -13.34 13.58
N THR A 166 -21.58 -13.74 14.85
CA THR A 166 -22.73 -13.48 15.72
C THR A 166 -23.04 -12.00 15.62
N ALA A 167 -24.12 -11.70 14.92
CA ALA A 167 -24.42 -10.39 14.38
C ALA A 167 -24.83 -9.46 15.52
N ASP A 168 -23.86 -8.86 16.18
CA ASP A 168 -24.03 -7.74 17.09
C ASP A 168 -22.88 -6.75 16.88
N GLY A 169 -22.89 -6.07 15.72
CA GLY A 169 -22.04 -4.88 15.50
C GLY A 169 -21.55 -4.69 14.07
N GLU A 170 -22.28 -3.88 13.29
CA GLU A 170 -21.84 -3.17 12.09
C GLU A 170 -21.29 -4.03 10.91
N ALA A 171 -22.20 -4.61 10.13
CA ALA A 171 -21.90 -5.01 8.76
C ALA A 171 -21.62 -3.75 7.91
N GLU A 172 -20.35 -3.45 7.68
CA GLU A 172 -19.91 -2.46 6.69
C GLU A 172 -20.43 -2.88 5.29
N PRO A 173 -21.16 -2.01 4.58
CA PRO A 173 -21.77 -2.39 3.30
C PRO A 173 -20.70 -2.61 2.23
N ALA A 174 -20.72 -3.80 1.63
CA ALA A 174 -19.90 -4.13 0.47
C ALA A 174 -20.06 -3.09 -0.66
N PRO A 175 -18.97 -2.66 -1.33
CA PRO A 175 -19.08 -1.73 -2.45
C PRO A 175 -19.79 -2.42 -3.62
N ALA A 176 -20.80 -1.72 -4.15
CA ALA A 176 -21.61 -2.15 -5.29
C ALA A 176 -20.73 -2.48 -6.50
N ALA A 177 -21.03 -3.62 -7.12
CA ALA A 177 -20.53 -4.04 -8.42
C ALA A 177 -21.15 -3.22 -9.55
#